data_AF-A0A0A6D5Z5-F1
#
_entry.id   AF-A0A0A6D5Z5-F1
#
_cell.length_a   1.000
_cell.length_b   1.000
_cell.length_c   1.000
_cell.angle_alpha   90.00
_cell.angle_beta   90.00
_cell.angle_gamma   90.00
#
_symmetry.space_group_name_H-M   'P 1'
#
loop_
_entity.id
_entity.type
_entity.pdbx_description
1 polymer ?
#
loop_
_entity_poly.entity_id
_entity_poly.type
_entity_poly.pdbx_seq_one_letter_code
_entity_poly.pdbx_strand_id
1 'polypeptide(L)'
;MPIPAYAPEDLALFSTVICRAVSYMNWNEEISKSTRGPETQEVQCMQIKDGLFFAGNYAEHEGIAHLFMAFGVSNHASLIRLLRYCYRILMMSPSERSEKLGKGIQHQFSPTENITLGYAHESLTLLPPLTLLECQEIKNMVEATKLPTVPNPQMWFFRKFLGVTKKITGLTKPTATSFNYAGNYSNTHEVNLILDGSAAHAELKLSWILASAYEKNAMTGPDRVALGGLKNTCLYCNAWLLHFRAWMLRVHDVRVSMPRNDQRVKAVGKGSRPKNIPQLQASTREFGKALFNGEANNECSDLTALEREAYW
;
A
#
# COMPACT_ATOMS: atom_id res chain seq x y z
N MET A 1 0.23 -3.23 -20.24
CA MET A 1 -0.05 -1.81 -20.56
C MET A 1 0.74 -0.99 -19.55
N PRO A 2 1.34 0.14 -19.92
CA PRO A 2 2.11 0.94 -18.96
C PRO A 2 1.20 1.43 -17.82
N ILE A 3 1.73 1.42 -16.59
CA ILE A 3 1.01 1.95 -15.42
C ILE A 3 0.91 3.48 -15.60
N PRO A 4 -0.28 4.10 -15.44
CA PRO A 4 -0.38 5.55 -15.50
C PRO A 4 0.45 6.22 -14.41
N ALA A 5 0.89 7.45 -14.64
CA ALA A 5 1.54 8.24 -13.61
C ALA A 5 0.51 8.64 -12.54
N TYR A 6 0.73 8.21 -11.31
CA TYR A 6 -0.09 8.51 -10.16
C TYR A 6 0.46 9.68 -9.36
N ALA A 7 -0.44 10.51 -8.86
CA ALA A 7 -0.15 11.54 -7.88
C ALA A 7 -0.09 10.95 -6.46
N PRO A 8 0.57 11.62 -5.50
CA PRO A 8 0.55 11.23 -4.09
C PRO A 8 -0.87 10.97 -3.53
N GLU A 9 -1.85 11.74 -3.97
CA GLU A 9 -3.27 11.61 -3.62
C GLU A 9 -3.86 10.26 -4.06
N ASP A 10 -3.53 9.80 -5.27
CA ASP A 10 -3.97 8.50 -5.79
C ASP A 10 -3.39 7.35 -4.95
N LEU A 11 -2.11 7.47 -4.59
CA LEU A 11 -1.41 6.50 -3.76
C LEU A 11 -1.93 6.49 -2.31
N ALA A 12 -2.39 7.63 -1.80
CA ALA A 12 -3.08 7.74 -0.51
C ALA A 12 -4.44 7.04 -0.53
N LEU A 13 -5.21 7.17 -1.63
CA LEU A 13 -6.44 6.40 -1.85
C LEU A 13 -6.15 4.90 -1.84
N PHE A 14 -5.15 4.43 -2.60
CA PHE A 14 -4.81 3.01 -2.69
C PHE A 14 -4.43 2.44 -1.32
N SER A 15 -3.54 3.13 -0.61
CA SER A 15 -3.11 2.80 0.74
C SER A 15 -4.28 2.69 1.72
N THR A 16 -5.21 3.64 1.66
CA THR A 16 -6.37 3.68 2.55
C THR A 16 -7.30 2.49 2.35
N VAL A 17 -7.61 2.17 1.09
CA VAL A 17 -8.49 1.06 0.74
C VAL A 17 -7.87 -0.28 1.14
N ILE A 18 -6.57 -0.48 0.87
CA ILE A 18 -5.85 -1.69 1.26
C ILE A 18 -5.82 -1.84 2.77
N CYS A 19 -5.40 -0.79 3.50
CA CYS A 19 -5.31 -0.82 4.96
C CYS A 19 -6.65 -1.20 5.61
N ARG A 20 -7.75 -0.62 5.11
CA ARG A 20 -9.08 -0.94 5.61
C ARG A 20 -9.50 -2.36 5.28
N ALA A 21 -9.26 -2.82 4.04
CA ALA A 21 -9.60 -4.18 3.62
C ALA A 21 -8.81 -5.25 4.42
N VAL A 22 -7.52 -5.02 4.70
CA VAL A 22 -6.70 -5.91 5.53
C VAL A 22 -7.21 -5.97 6.96
N SER A 23 -7.47 -4.82 7.58
CA SER A 23 -7.97 -4.75 8.97
C SER A 23 -9.38 -5.33 9.14
N TYR A 24 -10.13 -5.45 8.04
CA TYR A 24 -11.52 -5.87 8.06
C TYR A 24 -11.68 -7.38 8.24
N MET A 25 -10.89 -8.22 7.55
CA MET A 25 -10.98 -9.67 7.64
C MET A 25 -9.61 -10.30 7.84
N ASN A 26 -9.54 -11.38 8.62
CA ASN A 26 -8.35 -12.20 8.62
C ASN A 26 -8.27 -13.02 7.33
N TRP A 27 -7.49 -12.50 6.39
CA TRP A 27 -7.26 -13.09 5.08
C TRP A 27 -6.44 -14.39 5.13
N ASN A 28 -5.76 -14.67 6.24
CA ASN A 28 -5.05 -15.93 6.42
C ASN A 28 -6.00 -17.09 6.78
N GLU A 29 -7.21 -16.78 7.25
CA GLU A 29 -8.16 -17.80 7.68
C GLU A 29 -9.18 -18.18 6.59
N GLU A 30 -9.69 -19.42 6.70
CA GLU A 30 -10.77 -19.94 5.86
C GLU A 30 -12.08 -19.14 5.91
N ILE A 31 -12.92 -19.28 4.89
CA ILE A 31 -14.25 -18.65 4.79
C ILE A 31 -15.11 -18.88 6.04
N SER A 32 -15.02 -20.07 6.66
CA SER A 32 -15.83 -20.40 7.85
C SER A 32 -15.52 -19.57 9.08
N LYS A 33 -14.44 -18.80 9.07
CA LYS A 33 -14.06 -17.92 10.17
C LYS A 33 -14.24 -16.47 9.74
N SER A 34 -15.08 -15.74 10.47
CA SER A 34 -15.27 -14.30 10.28
C SER A 34 -14.56 -13.52 11.39
N THR A 35 -13.25 -13.77 11.54
CA THR A 35 -12.42 -13.03 12.49
C THR A 35 -11.90 -11.75 11.83
N ARG A 36 -11.76 -10.71 12.65
CA ARG A 36 -11.14 -9.46 12.23
C ARG A 36 -9.68 -9.71 11.87
N GLY A 37 -9.20 -9.01 10.85
CA GLY A 37 -7.78 -9.04 10.50
C GLY A 37 -6.90 -8.45 11.60
N PRO A 38 -5.58 -8.66 11.54
CA PRO A 38 -4.66 -7.93 12.41
C PRO A 38 -4.88 -6.43 12.23
N GLU A 39 -4.74 -5.67 13.32
CA GLU A 39 -4.79 -4.22 13.23
C GLU A 39 -3.66 -3.75 12.32
N THR A 40 -4.02 -3.24 11.15
CA THR A 40 -3.07 -2.62 10.22
C THR A 40 -3.18 -1.13 10.45
N GLN A 41 -2.12 -0.55 10.98
CA GLN A 41 -2.07 0.86 11.29
C GLN A 41 -1.65 1.68 10.09
N GLU A 42 -0.90 1.10 9.16
CA GLU A 42 -0.35 1.85 8.05
C GLU A 42 -0.06 1.01 6.81
N VAL A 43 -0.47 1.55 5.66
CA VAL A 43 0.01 1.12 4.36
C VAL A 43 0.51 2.37 3.65
N GLN A 44 1.68 2.27 3.04
CA GLN A 44 2.28 3.29 2.20
C GLN A 44 2.47 2.73 0.80
N CYS A 45 2.31 3.58 -0.21
CA CYS A 45 2.47 3.22 -1.60
C CYS A 45 3.40 4.21 -2.29
N MET A 46 4.33 3.69 -3.10
CA MET A 46 5.26 4.47 -3.91
C MET A 46 5.21 3.98 -5.35
N GLN A 47 5.12 4.90 -6.31
CA GLN A 47 5.32 4.58 -7.72
C GLN A 47 6.76 4.88 -8.11
N ILE A 48 7.48 3.86 -8.59
CA ILE A 48 8.83 3.97 -9.14
C ILE A 48 8.77 3.44 -10.57
N LYS A 49 8.90 4.33 -11.57
CA LYS A 49 8.65 4.02 -12.99
C LYS A 49 7.30 3.30 -13.19
N ASP A 50 7.32 2.16 -13.86
CA ASP A 50 6.15 1.32 -14.16
C ASP A 50 5.82 0.31 -13.04
N GLY A 51 6.35 0.51 -11.83
CA GLY A 51 6.11 -0.36 -10.67
C GLY A 51 5.43 0.37 -9.52
N LEU A 52 4.42 -0.27 -8.93
CA LEU A 52 3.82 0.11 -7.65
C LEU A 52 4.42 -0.70 -6.52
N PHE A 53 4.90 -0.02 -5.49
CA PHE A 53 5.55 -0.60 -4.32
C PHE A 53 4.72 -0.30 -3.07
N PHE A 54 4.41 -1.33 -2.30
CA PHE A 54 3.62 -1.25 -1.08
C PHE A 54 4.47 -1.64 0.12
N ALA A 55 4.34 -0.92 1.22
CA ALA A 55 4.94 -1.27 2.49
C ALA A 55 3.92 -1.11 3.62
N GLY A 56 4.02 -1.96 4.63
CA GLY A 56 3.35 -1.80 5.92
C GLY A 56 4.37 -1.55 7.04
N ASN A 57 3.89 -1.22 8.24
CA ASN A 57 4.74 -1.15 9.42
C ASN A 57 5.23 -2.56 9.84
N TYR A 58 5.85 -2.68 11.00
CA TYR A 58 6.39 -3.95 11.50
C TYR A 58 5.33 -5.08 11.44
N ALA A 59 5.66 -6.17 10.74
CA ALA A 59 4.82 -7.35 10.52
C ALA A 59 3.47 -7.15 9.79
N GLU A 60 3.12 -5.93 9.37
CA GLU A 60 1.82 -5.66 8.71
C GLU A 60 1.76 -6.15 7.26
N HIS A 61 2.92 -6.36 6.63
CA HIS A 61 3.02 -6.81 5.24
C HIS A 61 2.33 -8.15 4.98
N GLU A 62 2.22 -9.05 5.97
CA GLU A 62 1.63 -10.38 5.79
C GLU A 62 0.12 -10.28 5.51
N GLY A 63 -0.57 -9.37 6.20
CA GLY A 63 -2.00 -9.11 5.98
C GLY A 63 -2.27 -8.60 4.57
N ILE A 64 -1.41 -7.70 4.06
CA ILE A 64 -1.48 -7.18 2.69
C ILE A 64 -1.24 -8.30 1.68
N ALA A 65 -0.21 -9.13 1.91
CA ALA A 65 0.10 -10.27 1.05
C ALA A 65 -1.10 -11.23 0.94
N HIS A 66 -1.72 -11.58 2.07
CA HIS A 66 -2.86 -12.48 2.08
C HIS A 66 -4.11 -11.89 1.43
N LEU A 67 -4.35 -10.59 1.54
CA LEU A 67 -5.41 -9.90 0.80
C LEU A 67 -5.15 -10.00 -0.72
N PHE A 68 -3.93 -9.69 -1.16
CA PHE A 68 -3.55 -9.73 -2.57
C PHE A 68 -3.67 -11.13 -3.15
N MET A 69 -3.20 -12.16 -2.42
CA MET A 69 -3.38 -13.57 -2.79
C MET A 69 -4.86 -13.96 -2.88
N ALA A 70 -5.65 -13.60 -1.87
CA ALA A 70 -7.07 -13.95 -1.81
C ALA A 70 -7.87 -13.41 -3.01
N PHE A 71 -7.50 -12.23 -3.51
CA PHE A 71 -8.13 -11.65 -4.70
C PHE A 71 -7.51 -12.13 -6.02
N GLY A 72 -6.24 -12.57 -6.01
CA GLY A 72 -5.49 -12.93 -7.20
C GLY A 72 -4.84 -11.72 -7.89
N VAL A 73 -4.23 -10.82 -7.12
CA VAL A 73 -3.46 -9.69 -7.67
C VAL A 73 -2.19 -10.21 -8.35
N SER A 74 -2.04 -9.87 -9.63
CA SER A 74 -0.94 -10.29 -10.50
C SER A 74 -0.29 -9.15 -11.28
N ASN A 75 -1.02 -8.05 -11.45
CA ASN A 75 -0.64 -6.91 -12.26
C ASN A 75 -1.45 -5.68 -11.84
N HIS A 76 -1.15 -4.54 -12.44
CA HIS A 76 -1.84 -3.28 -12.20
C HIS A 76 -3.36 -3.39 -12.36
N ALA A 77 -3.85 -3.99 -13.44
CA ALA A 77 -5.29 -4.10 -13.70
C ALA A 77 -6.03 -4.93 -12.64
N SER A 78 -5.42 -6.01 -12.14
CA SER A 78 -5.98 -6.81 -11.04
C SER A 78 -5.97 -6.05 -9.71
N LEU A 79 -4.94 -5.25 -9.44
CA LEU A 79 -4.85 -4.40 -8.26
C LEU A 79 -5.92 -3.31 -8.26
N ILE A 80 -6.10 -2.60 -9.38
CA ILE A 80 -7.16 -1.58 -9.51
C ILE A 80 -8.54 -2.20 -9.32
N ARG A 81 -8.78 -3.41 -9.84
CA ARG A 81 -10.03 -4.14 -9.59
C ARG A 81 -10.24 -4.47 -8.11
N LEU A 82 -9.20 -4.95 -7.41
CA LEU A 82 -9.26 -5.18 -5.97
C LEU A 82 -9.65 -3.91 -5.22
N LEU A 83 -8.93 -2.82 -5.48
CA LEU A 83 -9.17 -1.51 -4.86
C LEU A 83 -10.60 -1.03 -5.10
N ARG A 84 -11.08 -1.14 -6.34
CA ARG A 84 -12.43 -0.73 -6.73
C ARG A 84 -13.50 -1.52 -5.97
N TYR A 85 -13.39 -2.84 -5.93
CA TYR A 85 -14.36 -3.67 -5.21
C TYR A 85 -14.34 -3.38 -3.71
N CYS A 86 -13.16 -3.36 -3.08
CA CYS A 86 -13.02 -3.03 -1.67
C CYS A 86 -13.64 -1.67 -1.35
N TYR A 87 -13.26 -0.63 -2.08
CA TYR A 87 -13.76 0.73 -1.88
C TYR A 87 -15.27 0.80 -2.03
N ARG A 88 -15.82 0.33 -3.17
CA ARG A 88 -17.25 0.47 -3.46
C ARG A 88 -18.12 -0.32 -2.49
N ILE A 89 -17.68 -1.51 -2.07
CA ILE A 89 -18.40 -2.30 -1.06
C ILE A 89 -18.35 -1.62 0.31
N LEU A 90 -17.20 -1.09 0.73
CA LEU A 90 -17.05 -0.43 2.04
C LEU A 90 -17.78 0.91 2.13
N MET A 91 -18.04 1.57 1.00
CA MET A 91 -18.85 2.79 0.91
C MET A 91 -20.35 2.54 1.04
N MET A 92 -20.83 1.34 0.68
CA MET A 92 -22.25 1.01 0.79
C MET A 92 -22.69 0.90 2.25
N SER A 93 -23.91 1.34 2.53
CA SER A 93 -24.52 1.08 3.84
C SER A 93 -24.74 -0.42 4.05
N PRO A 94 -24.88 -0.90 5.29
CA PRO A 94 -25.21 -2.31 5.55
C PRO A 94 -26.51 -2.76 4.85
N SER A 95 -27.53 -1.89 4.81
CA SER A 95 -28.79 -2.18 4.11
C SER A 95 -28.59 -2.30 2.61
N GLU A 96 -27.88 -1.36 1.99
CA GLU A 96 -27.59 -1.37 0.56
C GLU A 96 -26.77 -2.62 0.17
N ARG A 97 -25.77 -3.00 0.97
CA ARG A 97 -25.02 -4.24 0.75
C ARG A 97 -25.89 -5.48 0.85
N SER A 98 -26.80 -5.52 1.82
CA SER A 98 -27.73 -6.64 1.96
C SER A 98 -28.62 -6.77 0.72
N GLU A 99 -29.14 -5.66 0.21
CA GLU A 99 -30.00 -5.62 -0.95
C GLU A 99 -29.26 -6.02 -2.24
N LYS A 100 -28.14 -5.34 -2.51
CA LYS A 100 -27.39 -5.45 -3.77
C LYS A 100 -26.47 -6.65 -3.84
N LEU A 101 -25.88 -7.06 -2.71
CA LEU A 101 -24.81 -8.08 -2.65
C LEU A 101 -25.21 -9.32 -1.83
N GLY A 102 -26.41 -9.35 -1.24
CA GLY A 102 -26.94 -10.49 -0.49
C GLY A 102 -26.49 -10.56 0.98
N LYS A 103 -25.59 -9.69 1.44
CA LYS A 103 -25.13 -9.63 2.84
C LYS A 103 -24.84 -8.21 3.33
N GLY A 104 -25.53 -7.81 4.39
CA GLY A 104 -25.33 -6.53 5.09
C GLY A 104 -24.36 -6.61 6.25
N ILE A 105 -23.06 -6.51 5.96
CA ILE A 105 -22.01 -6.37 6.99
C ILE A 105 -21.96 -4.92 7.51
N GLN A 106 -21.59 -4.74 8.78
CA GLN A 106 -21.62 -3.42 9.45
C GLN A 106 -20.37 -2.55 9.22
N HIS A 107 -19.27 -3.12 8.74
CA HIS A 107 -18.00 -2.38 8.69
C HIS A 107 -17.98 -1.38 7.53
N GLN A 108 -17.49 -0.18 7.80
CA GLN A 108 -17.35 0.93 6.84
C GLN A 108 -15.99 1.60 7.04
N PHE A 109 -15.62 2.62 6.26
CA PHE A 109 -14.42 3.40 6.54
C PHE A 109 -14.52 4.13 7.89
N SER A 110 -13.41 4.17 8.63
CA SER A 110 -13.32 4.92 9.89
C SER A 110 -13.31 6.43 9.64
N PRO A 111 -13.58 7.27 10.66
CA PRO A 111 -13.49 8.73 10.51
C PRO A 111 -12.13 9.18 9.96
N THR A 112 -11.02 8.59 10.44
CA THR A 112 -9.67 8.90 9.98
C THR A 112 -9.46 8.52 8.51
N GLU A 113 -9.95 7.35 8.10
CA GLU A 113 -9.89 6.92 6.69
C GLU A 113 -10.73 7.85 5.80
N ASN A 114 -11.91 8.28 6.25
CA ASN A 114 -12.76 9.22 5.52
C ASN A 114 -12.10 10.59 5.30
N ILE A 115 -11.28 11.07 6.26
CA ILE A 115 -10.49 12.30 6.06
C ILE A 115 -9.52 12.10 4.89
N THR A 116 -8.83 10.96 4.82
CA THR A 116 -7.92 10.66 3.70
C THR A 116 -8.66 10.49 2.37
N LEU A 117 -9.83 9.85 2.38
CA LEU A 117 -10.66 9.74 1.17
C LEU A 117 -11.19 11.11 0.71
N GLY A 118 -11.45 12.04 1.64
CA GLY A 118 -11.77 13.43 1.32
C GLY A 118 -10.57 14.19 0.74
N TYR A 119 -9.37 13.97 1.27
CA TYR A 119 -8.13 14.51 0.70
C TYR A 119 -7.88 13.98 -0.72
N ALA A 120 -8.13 12.70 -0.98
CA ALA A 120 -7.97 12.05 -2.28
C ALA A 120 -9.26 12.07 -3.13
N HIS A 121 -10.12 13.08 -2.98
CA HIS A 121 -11.46 13.09 -3.61
C HIS A 121 -11.41 12.98 -5.13
N GLU A 122 -10.54 13.75 -5.79
CA GLU A 122 -10.39 13.74 -7.25
C GLU A 122 -9.93 12.37 -7.78
N SER A 123 -9.12 11.66 -6.99
CA SER A 123 -8.63 10.31 -7.29
C SER A 123 -9.72 9.24 -7.26
N LEU A 124 -10.89 9.51 -6.67
CA LEU A 124 -12.00 8.53 -6.60
C LEU A 124 -12.54 8.13 -7.96
N THR A 125 -12.29 8.94 -9.00
CA THR A 125 -12.61 8.62 -10.40
C THR A 125 -11.87 7.37 -10.91
N LEU A 126 -10.71 7.05 -10.33
CA LEU A 126 -9.94 5.83 -10.63
C LEU A 126 -10.67 4.54 -10.22
N LEU A 127 -11.62 4.64 -9.28
CA LEU A 127 -12.35 3.50 -8.72
C LEU A 127 -13.85 3.64 -9.03
N PRO A 128 -14.30 3.50 -10.30
CA PRO A 128 -15.69 3.78 -10.69
C PRO A 128 -16.72 2.87 -9.99
N PRO A 129 -18.01 3.27 -9.95
CA PRO A 129 -19.08 2.47 -9.33
C PRO A 129 -19.17 1.03 -9.86
N LEU A 130 -19.76 0.15 -9.06
CA LEU A 130 -20.12 -1.19 -9.53
C LEU A 130 -21.36 -1.09 -10.41
N THR A 131 -21.34 -1.79 -11.54
CA THR A 131 -22.51 -1.94 -12.41
C THR A 131 -23.56 -2.84 -11.75
N LEU A 132 -24.80 -2.80 -12.27
CA LEU A 132 -25.86 -3.71 -11.82
C LEU A 132 -25.49 -5.18 -12.05
N LEU A 133 -24.85 -5.48 -13.18
CA LEU A 133 -24.40 -6.83 -13.52
C LEU A 133 -23.37 -7.33 -12.51
N GLU A 134 -22.34 -6.52 -12.20
CA GLU A 134 -21.33 -6.89 -11.21
C GLU A 134 -21.94 -7.08 -9.82
N CYS A 135 -22.89 -6.22 -9.41
CA CYS A 135 -23.62 -6.42 -8.15
C CYS A 135 -24.35 -7.77 -8.13
N GLN A 136 -25.05 -8.12 -9.22
CA GLN A 136 -25.77 -9.38 -9.34
C GLN A 136 -24.83 -10.59 -9.33
N GLU A 137 -23.68 -10.51 -10.02
CA GLU A 137 -22.65 -11.56 -10.00
C GLU A 137 -22.10 -11.78 -8.58
N ILE A 138 -21.80 -10.69 -7.86
CA ILE A 138 -21.34 -10.76 -6.47
C ILE A 138 -22.42 -11.40 -5.59
N LYS A 139 -23.68 -10.96 -5.72
CA LYS A 139 -24.81 -11.51 -4.98
C LYS A 139 -24.95 -13.02 -5.22
N ASN A 140 -24.88 -13.46 -6.48
CA ASN A 140 -24.93 -14.87 -6.84
C ASN A 140 -23.77 -15.66 -6.19
N MET A 141 -22.54 -15.12 -6.19
CA MET A 141 -21.39 -15.74 -5.53
C MET A 141 -21.56 -15.85 -4.00
N VAL A 142 -22.18 -14.85 -3.39
CA VAL A 142 -22.41 -14.75 -1.93
C VAL A 142 -23.53 -15.69 -1.48
N GLU A 143 -24.60 -15.79 -2.24
CA GLU A 143 -25.79 -16.58 -1.92
C GLU A 143 -25.66 -18.05 -2.36
N ALA A 144 -24.70 -18.36 -3.24
CA ALA A 144 -24.44 -19.72 -3.69
C ALA A 144 -24.31 -20.71 -2.53
N THR A 145 -24.94 -21.87 -2.70
CA THR A 145 -24.90 -22.99 -1.74
C THR A 145 -24.08 -24.17 -2.24
N LYS A 146 -23.71 -24.17 -3.52
CA LYS A 146 -22.88 -25.18 -4.20
C LYS A 146 -21.86 -24.46 -5.10
N LEU A 147 -20.74 -25.13 -5.38
CA LEU A 147 -19.73 -24.60 -6.28
C LEU A 147 -20.28 -24.65 -7.72
N PRO A 148 -20.28 -23.54 -8.48
CA PRO A 148 -20.62 -23.56 -9.90
C PRO A 148 -19.64 -24.44 -10.69
N THR A 149 -20.10 -25.02 -11.81
CA THR A 149 -19.25 -25.82 -12.71
C THR A 149 -18.03 -25.05 -13.19
N VAL A 150 -18.19 -23.75 -13.46
CA VAL A 150 -17.09 -22.82 -13.76
C VAL A 150 -17.10 -21.75 -12.67
N PRO A 151 -16.33 -21.93 -11.59
CA PRO A 151 -16.32 -20.97 -10.50
C PRO A 151 -15.63 -19.67 -10.94
N ASN A 152 -16.23 -18.54 -10.59
CA ASN A 152 -15.52 -17.27 -10.71
C ASN A 152 -14.32 -17.28 -9.73
N PRO A 153 -13.10 -16.95 -10.18
CA PRO A 153 -11.90 -17.00 -9.34
C PRO A 153 -11.98 -16.09 -8.10
N GLN A 154 -12.84 -15.07 -8.12
CA GLN A 154 -13.03 -14.13 -7.01
C GLN A 154 -14.14 -14.56 -6.03
N MET A 155 -14.80 -15.70 -6.28
CA MET A 155 -15.90 -16.19 -5.42
C MET A 155 -15.45 -16.37 -3.97
N TRP A 156 -14.25 -16.89 -3.74
CA TRP A 156 -13.71 -17.03 -2.39
C TRP A 156 -13.55 -15.67 -1.71
N PHE A 157 -12.96 -14.70 -2.42
CA PHE A 157 -12.74 -13.34 -1.95
C PHE A 157 -14.05 -12.66 -1.55
N PHE A 158 -15.05 -12.61 -2.44
CA PHE A 158 -16.30 -11.91 -2.15
C PHE A 158 -17.08 -12.53 -0.99
N ARG A 159 -17.10 -13.87 -0.91
CA ARG A 159 -17.74 -14.56 0.22
C ARG A 159 -17.05 -14.23 1.53
N LYS A 160 -15.71 -14.27 1.56
CA LYS A 160 -14.93 -13.89 2.74
C LYS A 160 -15.16 -12.43 3.10
N PHE A 161 -15.04 -11.53 2.14
CA PHE A 161 -15.21 -10.08 2.34
C PHE A 161 -16.64 -9.68 2.75
N LEU A 162 -17.66 -10.44 2.38
CA LEU A 162 -19.03 -10.19 2.83
C LEU A 162 -19.43 -11.02 4.05
N GLY A 163 -18.46 -11.62 4.76
CA GLY A 163 -18.66 -12.30 6.04
C GLY A 163 -19.47 -13.59 5.92
N VAL A 164 -19.50 -14.22 4.76
CA VAL A 164 -20.18 -15.51 4.58
C VAL A 164 -19.38 -16.60 5.28
N THR A 165 -19.97 -17.28 6.26
CA THR A 165 -19.30 -18.35 7.01
C THR A 165 -19.65 -19.76 6.51
N LYS A 166 -20.71 -19.90 5.70
CA LYS A 166 -21.12 -21.20 5.16
C LYS A 166 -20.12 -21.69 4.11
N LYS A 167 -19.47 -22.81 4.40
CA LYS A 167 -18.55 -23.49 3.47
C LYS A 167 -19.30 -24.03 2.26
N ILE A 168 -18.60 -24.00 1.11
CA ILE A 168 -18.97 -24.72 -0.10
C ILE A 168 -17.86 -25.74 -0.34
N THR A 169 -18.21 -27.02 -0.49
CA THR A 169 -17.23 -28.07 -0.80
C THR A 169 -16.50 -27.73 -2.10
N GLY A 170 -15.16 -27.78 -2.07
CA GLY A 170 -14.30 -27.49 -3.22
C GLY A 170 -13.97 -26.00 -3.44
N LEU A 171 -14.59 -25.07 -2.71
CA LEU A 171 -14.20 -23.66 -2.74
C LEU A 171 -13.06 -23.40 -1.77
N THR A 172 -11.83 -23.33 -2.27
CA THR A 172 -10.62 -23.09 -1.46
C THR A 172 -10.05 -21.69 -1.70
N LYS A 173 -9.24 -21.21 -0.74
CA LYS A 173 -8.52 -19.95 -0.88
C LYS A 173 -7.56 -20.06 -2.07
N PRO A 174 -7.49 -19.05 -2.96
CA PRO A 174 -6.48 -19.01 -4.01
C PRO A 174 -5.06 -19.05 -3.41
N THR A 175 -4.18 -19.88 -3.98
CA THR A 175 -2.80 -20.10 -3.50
C THR A 175 -1.74 -19.38 -4.32
N ALA A 176 -2.10 -18.79 -5.48
CA ALA A 176 -1.14 -18.20 -6.39
C ALA A 176 -0.68 -16.80 -5.94
N THR A 177 0.64 -16.59 -5.90
CA THR A 177 1.27 -15.27 -5.82
C THR A 177 1.74 -14.86 -7.20
N SER A 178 1.12 -13.83 -7.76
CA SER A 178 1.60 -13.23 -9.02
C SER A 178 2.07 -11.79 -8.84
N PHE A 179 2.01 -11.25 -7.61
CA PHE A 179 2.73 -10.04 -7.22
C PHE A 179 4.10 -10.41 -6.65
N ASN A 180 5.05 -9.49 -6.75
CA ASN A 180 6.38 -9.70 -6.23
C ASN A 180 6.45 -9.39 -4.73
N TYR A 181 7.05 -10.29 -3.97
CA TYR A 181 7.27 -10.12 -2.54
C TYR A 181 8.78 -10.02 -2.30
N ALA A 182 9.28 -8.80 -2.13
CA ALA A 182 10.71 -8.53 -2.28
C ALA A 182 11.28 -7.68 -1.16
N GLY A 183 12.49 -8.03 -0.72
CA GLY A 183 13.31 -7.21 0.17
C GLY A 183 14.24 -6.24 -0.57
N ASN A 184 14.16 -6.16 -1.90
CA ASN A 184 14.97 -5.28 -2.73
C ASN A 184 14.14 -4.74 -3.91
N TYR A 185 14.64 -3.70 -4.58
CA TYR A 185 14.05 -3.20 -5.81
C TYR A 185 14.01 -4.30 -6.89
N SER A 186 12.90 -4.35 -7.61
CA SER A 186 12.70 -5.21 -8.76
C SER A 186 11.74 -4.51 -9.72
N ASN A 187 12.05 -4.53 -11.01
CA ASN A 187 11.21 -3.99 -12.08
C ASN A 187 10.52 -5.09 -12.90
N THR A 188 10.64 -6.35 -12.48
CA THR A 188 10.07 -7.48 -13.22
C THR A 188 8.56 -7.60 -13.04
N HIS A 189 8.00 -6.93 -12.03
CA HIS A 189 6.58 -6.98 -11.69
C HIS A 189 6.01 -5.57 -11.53
N GLU A 190 4.78 -5.39 -12.00
CA GLU A 190 4.02 -4.15 -11.89
C GLU A 190 3.59 -3.85 -10.44
N VAL A 191 3.43 -4.88 -9.61
CA VAL A 191 2.98 -4.77 -8.22
C VAL A 191 3.98 -5.49 -7.30
N ASN A 192 4.51 -4.74 -6.34
CA ASN A 192 5.57 -5.17 -5.43
C ASN A 192 5.15 -4.88 -3.99
N LEU A 193 5.27 -5.87 -3.11
CA LEU A 193 5.08 -5.72 -1.67
C LEU A 193 6.42 -5.92 -0.98
N ILE A 194 6.82 -4.94 -0.17
CA ILE A 194 8.12 -4.94 0.50
C ILE A 194 8.09 -5.91 1.68
N LEU A 195 8.94 -6.95 1.60
CA LEU A 195 9.24 -7.85 2.70
C LEU A 195 10.31 -7.21 3.57
N ASP A 196 9.87 -6.40 4.53
CA ASP A 196 10.76 -5.83 5.53
C ASP A 196 10.06 -5.79 6.91
N GLY A 197 10.58 -6.61 7.81
CA GLY A 197 10.21 -6.70 9.23
C GLY A 197 10.98 -5.74 10.13
N SER A 198 11.65 -4.72 9.60
CA SER A 198 12.30 -3.69 10.39
C SER A 198 11.28 -2.80 11.13
N ALA A 199 11.76 -2.14 12.18
CA ALA A 199 11.01 -1.12 12.93
C ALA A 199 10.94 0.25 12.22
N ALA A 200 11.50 0.36 11.00
CA ALA A 200 11.30 1.55 10.19
C ALA A 200 9.80 1.67 9.84
N HIS A 201 9.30 2.90 9.71
CA HIS A 201 7.96 3.11 9.21
C HIS A 201 7.88 2.81 7.71
N ALA A 202 6.68 2.45 7.25
CA ALA A 202 6.43 1.99 5.87
C ALA A 202 6.99 2.93 4.78
N GLU A 203 6.86 4.24 4.93
CA GLU A 203 7.35 5.25 3.98
C GLU A 203 8.88 5.29 3.90
N LEU A 204 9.56 5.00 5.00
CA LEU A 204 11.02 4.94 5.06
C LEU A 204 11.55 3.67 4.41
N LYS A 205 10.81 2.55 4.53
CA LYS A 205 11.13 1.30 3.82
C LYS A 205 11.09 1.51 2.31
N LEU A 206 10.06 2.18 1.80
CA LEU A 206 9.94 2.52 0.37
C LEU A 206 11.07 3.46 -0.08
N SER A 207 11.42 4.45 0.75
CA SER A 207 12.53 5.38 0.48
C SER A 207 13.88 4.66 0.42
N TRP A 208 14.11 3.66 1.28
CA TRP A 208 15.29 2.82 1.22
C TRP A 208 15.34 1.97 -0.05
N ILE A 209 14.23 1.37 -0.48
CA ILE A 209 14.16 0.62 -1.74
C ILE A 209 14.57 1.50 -2.92
N LEU A 210 14.03 2.73 -2.98
CA LEU A 210 14.38 3.70 -4.01
C LEU A 210 15.88 4.03 -4.01
N ALA A 211 16.43 4.44 -2.87
CA ALA A 211 17.85 4.79 -2.78
C ALA A 211 18.77 3.62 -3.09
N SER A 212 18.46 2.44 -2.54
CA SER A 212 19.20 1.20 -2.78
C SER A 212 19.23 0.85 -4.27
N ALA A 213 18.15 1.12 -5.02
CA ALA A 213 18.10 0.90 -6.46
C ALA A 213 19.09 1.78 -7.24
N TYR A 214 19.18 3.07 -6.90
CA TYR A 214 20.10 4.01 -7.54
C TYR A 214 21.56 3.79 -7.14
N GLU A 215 21.81 3.57 -5.85
CA GLU A 215 23.17 3.32 -5.32
C GLU A 215 23.76 1.99 -5.83
N LYS A 216 22.91 1.00 -6.12
CA LYS A 216 23.32 -0.27 -6.75
C LYS A 216 23.42 -0.20 -8.28
N ASN A 217 23.15 0.95 -8.88
CA ASN A 217 23.00 1.12 -10.33
C ASN A 217 21.94 0.18 -10.97
N ALA A 218 20.97 -0.30 -10.18
CA ALA A 218 19.80 -1.01 -10.71
C ALA A 218 18.83 -0.04 -11.40
N MET A 219 18.92 1.25 -11.05
CA MET A 219 18.28 2.37 -11.72
C MET A 219 19.31 3.45 -12.00
N THR A 220 19.16 4.13 -13.14
CA THR A 220 19.98 5.27 -13.54
C THR A 220 19.11 6.33 -14.23
N GLY A 221 19.60 7.57 -14.22
CA GLY A 221 18.95 8.71 -14.88
C GLY A 221 17.83 9.36 -14.06
N PRO A 222 17.31 10.51 -14.55
CA PRO A 222 16.28 11.25 -13.86
C PRO A 222 14.96 10.48 -13.79
N ASP A 223 14.21 10.69 -12.72
CA ASP A 223 12.93 10.03 -12.51
C ASP A 223 11.97 10.87 -11.65
N ARG A 224 10.68 10.57 -11.76
CA ARG A 224 9.63 11.14 -10.91
C ARG A 224 8.96 10.03 -10.14
N VAL A 225 9.10 10.12 -8.83
CA VAL A 225 8.53 9.16 -7.88
C VAL A 225 7.40 9.86 -7.14
N ALA A 226 6.27 9.18 -6.97
CA ALA A 226 5.21 9.62 -6.08
C ALA A 226 5.14 8.70 -4.87
N LEU A 227 4.88 9.25 -3.68
CA LEU A 227 4.69 8.51 -2.44
C LEU A 227 3.40 9.02 -1.78
N GLY A 228 2.53 8.12 -1.35
CA GLY A 228 1.29 8.44 -0.65
C GLY A 228 0.82 7.32 0.28
N GLY A 229 0.14 7.71 1.35
CA GLY A 229 -0.24 6.80 2.43
C GLY A 229 -1.57 7.12 3.09
N LEU A 230 -2.06 6.16 3.88
CA LEU A 230 -3.29 6.31 4.68
C LEU A 230 -3.22 7.51 5.62
N LYS A 231 -2.07 7.78 6.23
CA LYS A 231 -1.86 8.84 7.21
C LYS A 231 -0.91 9.89 6.66
N ASN A 232 -0.98 11.10 7.23
CA ASN A 232 0.11 12.05 7.07
C ASN A 232 1.37 11.48 7.74
N THR A 233 2.52 11.62 7.10
CA THR A 233 3.78 11.16 7.66
C THR A 233 4.01 11.82 9.02
N CYS A 234 4.44 11.03 10.00
CA CYS A 234 4.71 11.56 11.34
C CYS A 234 5.81 12.65 11.29
N LEU A 235 5.83 13.52 12.31
CA LEU A 235 6.68 14.70 12.34
C LEU A 235 8.16 14.40 12.02
N TYR A 236 8.73 13.39 12.68
CA TYR A 236 10.14 13.07 12.56
C TYR A 236 10.48 12.28 11.29
N CYS A 237 9.58 11.41 10.81
CA CYS A 237 9.79 10.74 9.52
C CYS A 237 9.65 11.77 8.38
N ASN A 238 8.77 12.76 8.52
CA ASN A 238 8.68 13.86 7.56
C ASN A 238 9.95 14.72 7.55
N ALA A 239 10.54 15.02 8.70
CA ALA A 239 11.82 15.73 8.78
C ALA A 239 12.93 14.97 8.02
N TRP A 240 13.06 13.67 8.27
CA TRP A 240 14.00 12.81 7.55
C TRP A 240 13.73 12.79 6.03
N LEU A 241 12.45 12.64 5.64
CA LEU A 241 12.05 12.62 4.23
C LEU A 241 12.41 13.94 3.51
N LEU A 242 12.41 15.09 4.17
CA LEU A 242 12.82 16.34 3.54
C LEU A 242 14.29 16.30 3.09
N HIS A 243 15.19 15.85 3.97
CA HIS A 243 16.61 15.66 3.65
C HIS A 243 16.83 14.58 2.58
N PHE A 244 16.12 13.45 2.71
CA PHE A 244 16.16 12.37 1.73
C PHE A 244 15.78 12.84 0.32
N ARG A 245 14.69 13.61 0.20
CA ARG A 245 14.21 14.12 -1.10
C ARG A 245 15.19 15.10 -1.73
N ALA A 246 15.82 15.95 -0.92
CA ALA A 246 16.86 16.88 -1.39
C ALA A 246 18.08 16.11 -1.91
N TRP A 247 18.50 15.06 -1.20
CA TRP A 247 19.60 14.18 -1.61
C TRP A 247 19.32 13.42 -2.90
N MET A 248 18.16 12.75 -2.99
CA MET A 248 17.75 12.04 -4.21
C MET A 248 17.72 12.96 -5.43
N LEU A 249 17.27 14.21 -5.26
CA LEU A 249 17.25 15.20 -6.33
C LEU A 249 18.66 15.63 -6.74
N ARG A 250 19.55 15.91 -5.78
CA ARG A 250 20.88 16.45 -6.08
C ARG A 250 21.84 15.40 -6.62
N VAL A 251 21.78 14.18 -6.09
CA VAL A 251 22.74 13.11 -6.41
C VAL A 251 22.28 12.26 -7.59
N HIS A 252 20.97 12.06 -7.74
CA HIS A 252 20.43 11.14 -8.74
C HIS A 252 19.45 11.81 -9.74
N ASP A 253 19.17 13.11 -9.60
CA ASP A 253 18.12 13.82 -10.37
C ASP A 253 16.73 13.16 -10.25
N VAL A 254 16.43 12.62 -9.06
CA VAL A 254 15.16 11.95 -8.77
C VAL A 254 14.26 12.87 -7.97
N ARG A 255 13.10 13.21 -8.53
CA ARG A 255 12.08 14.03 -7.87
C ARG A 255 11.07 13.14 -7.17
N VAL A 256 11.17 13.09 -5.85
CA VAL A 256 10.17 12.43 -4.99
C VAL A 256 9.08 13.42 -4.60
N SER A 257 7.86 13.15 -5.06
CA SER A 257 6.65 13.91 -4.79
C SER A 257 5.91 13.32 -3.60
N MET A 258 5.59 14.18 -2.64
CA MET A 258 4.81 13.86 -1.43
C MET A 258 3.48 14.64 -1.49
N PRO A 259 2.47 14.22 -0.72
CA PRO A 259 1.21 14.94 -0.54
C PRO A 259 1.42 16.45 -0.36
N ARG A 260 0.78 17.28 -1.19
CA ARG A 260 0.82 18.74 -1.06
C ARG A 260 -0.39 19.23 -0.28
N ASN A 261 -0.20 20.26 0.54
CA ASN A 261 -1.27 20.84 1.37
C ASN A 261 -2.01 19.82 2.24
N ASP A 262 -1.31 18.74 2.65
CA ASP A 262 -1.89 17.68 3.46
C ASP A 262 -2.23 18.20 4.87
N GLN A 263 -3.51 18.49 5.09
CA GLN A 263 -4.05 18.97 6.37
C GLN A 263 -4.42 17.84 7.34
N ARG A 264 -4.21 16.57 6.97
CA ARG A 264 -4.46 15.45 7.86
C ARG A 264 -3.52 15.53 9.07
N VAL A 265 -4.03 15.16 10.24
CA VAL A 265 -3.30 15.27 11.52
C VAL A 265 -1.97 14.52 11.45
N LYS A 266 -0.87 15.20 11.82
CA LYS A 266 0.47 14.60 11.92
C LYS A 266 0.62 13.88 13.27
N ALA A 267 1.02 12.61 13.21
CA ALA A 267 1.41 11.88 14.40
C ALA A 267 2.79 12.33 14.93
N VAL A 268 3.04 12.13 16.22
CA VAL A 268 4.31 12.45 16.92
C VAL A 268 5.24 11.25 17.15
N GLY A 269 4.97 10.11 16.50
CA GLY A 269 5.78 8.89 16.64
C GLY A 269 7.21 9.02 16.11
N LYS A 270 8.15 8.26 16.69
CA LYS A 270 9.56 8.17 16.27
C LYS A 270 9.83 6.78 15.69
N GLY A 271 9.62 6.63 14.38
CA GLY A 271 10.10 5.43 13.66
C GLY A 271 11.62 5.37 13.64
N SER A 272 12.21 4.26 13.22
CA SER A 272 13.66 4.19 12.97
C SER A 272 13.99 4.59 11.54
N ARG A 273 15.14 5.25 11.34
CA ARG A 273 15.75 5.41 10.02
C ARG A 273 15.98 4.03 9.40
N PRO A 274 15.92 3.87 8.07
CA PRO A 274 16.33 2.63 7.46
C PRO A 274 17.83 2.38 7.69
N LYS A 275 18.28 1.14 7.53
CA LYS A 275 19.68 0.76 7.76
C LYS A 275 20.38 0.45 6.45
N ASN A 276 21.66 0.82 6.40
CA ASN A 276 22.70 0.28 5.51
C ASN A 276 22.35 0.28 4.03
N ILE A 277 22.90 1.26 3.30
CA ILE A 277 23.08 1.14 1.85
C ILE A 277 24.57 0.84 1.61
N PRO A 278 24.93 -0.39 1.17
CA PRO A 278 26.32 -0.82 1.16
C PRO A 278 27.17 -0.14 0.06
N GLN A 279 26.55 0.35 -1.02
CA GLN A 279 27.27 0.93 -2.17
C GLN A 279 27.19 2.47 -2.25
N LEU A 280 27.07 3.18 -1.13
CA LEU A 280 26.98 4.65 -1.13
C LEU A 280 28.11 5.31 -1.94
N GLN A 281 27.72 6.19 -2.87
CA GLN A 281 28.64 7.02 -3.66
C GLN A 281 29.64 7.76 -2.76
N ALA A 282 30.90 7.80 -3.18
CA ALA A 282 31.98 8.35 -2.38
C ALA A 282 31.76 9.82 -1.99
N SER A 283 31.25 10.64 -2.92
CA SER A 283 30.99 12.07 -2.73
C SER A 283 29.92 12.38 -1.68
N THR A 284 28.95 11.47 -1.47
CA THR A 284 27.87 11.67 -0.50
C THR A 284 27.84 10.60 0.58
N ARG A 285 28.95 9.88 0.78
CA ARG A 285 29.01 8.70 1.64
C ARG A 285 28.64 9.02 3.09
N GLU A 286 29.19 10.08 3.66
CA GLU A 286 28.93 10.41 5.07
C GLU A 286 27.49 10.87 5.30
N PHE A 287 26.96 11.68 4.38
CA PHE A 287 25.55 12.08 4.43
C PHE A 287 24.60 10.88 4.23
N GLY A 288 24.89 10.01 3.25
CA GLY A 288 24.14 8.77 3.03
C GLY A 288 24.19 7.84 4.24
N LYS A 289 25.35 7.69 4.89
CA LYS A 289 25.46 6.92 6.14
C LYS A 289 24.57 7.50 7.24
N ALA A 290 24.54 8.82 7.38
CA ALA A 290 23.69 9.48 8.38
C ALA A 290 22.19 9.32 8.08
N LEU A 291 21.79 9.35 6.81
CA LEU A 291 20.42 9.04 6.39
C LEU A 291 20.02 7.60 6.72
N PHE A 292 20.93 6.64 6.54
CA PHE A 292 20.66 5.20 6.61
C PHE A 292 21.38 4.49 7.78
N ASN A 293 21.38 5.11 8.97
CA ASN A 293 22.10 4.61 10.14
C ASN A 293 21.28 3.71 11.09
N GLY A 294 19.95 3.62 10.90
CA GLY A 294 19.10 2.83 11.79
C GLY A 294 18.72 3.45 13.12
N GLU A 295 19.17 4.67 13.40
CA GLU A 295 18.84 5.39 14.63
C GLU A 295 17.36 5.80 14.66
N ALA A 296 16.87 6.13 15.85
CA ALA A 296 15.52 6.68 15.98
C ALA A 296 15.42 8.00 15.22
N ASN A 297 14.33 8.19 14.46
CA ASN A 297 14.06 9.46 13.82
C ASN A 297 13.81 10.55 14.86
N ASN A 298 14.31 11.74 14.53
CA ASN A 298 14.30 12.95 15.33
C ASN A 298 14.06 14.15 14.40
N GLU A 299 14.34 15.35 14.88
CA GLU A 299 14.24 16.58 14.09
C GLU A 299 15.32 16.71 13.01
N CYS A 300 16.22 15.73 12.88
CA CYS A 300 17.26 15.64 11.86
C CYS A 300 18.25 16.81 11.87
N SER A 301 18.52 17.38 13.05
CA SER A 301 19.55 18.41 13.23
C SER A 301 20.95 17.92 12.84
N ASP A 302 21.21 16.63 13.05
CA ASP A 302 22.44 15.94 12.64
C ASP A 302 22.62 15.89 11.12
N LEU A 303 21.53 15.82 10.36
CA LEU A 303 21.57 15.81 8.89
C LEU A 303 21.83 17.21 8.32
N THR A 304 21.32 18.26 8.97
CA THR A 304 21.43 19.64 8.46
C THR A 304 22.88 20.11 8.31
N ALA A 305 23.77 19.74 9.23
CA ALA A 305 25.18 20.08 9.16
C ALA A 305 25.87 19.34 7.99
N LEU A 306 25.67 18.02 7.92
CA LEU A 306 26.25 17.16 6.89
C LEU A 306 25.72 17.48 5.49
N GLU A 307 24.48 17.96 5.38
CA GLU A 307 23.88 18.35 4.10
C GLU A 307 24.66 19.49 3.42
N ARG A 308 25.16 20.43 4.22
CA ARG A 308 25.98 21.53 3.69
C ARG A 308 27.35 21.04 3.24
N GLU A 309 27.94 20.09 3.94
CA GLU A 309 29.25 19.54 3.59
C GLU A 309 29.19 18.59 2.38
N ALA A 310 28.04 17.94 2.15
CA ALA A 310 27.88 16.98 1.05
C ALA A 310 27.62 17.64 -0.31
N TYR A 311 27.22 18.91 -0.36
CA TYR A 311 26.78 19.59 -1.58
C TYR A 311 27.52 20.89 -1.90
N TRP A 312 28.58 21.20 -1.16
CA TRP A 312 29.45 22.36 -1.34
C TRP A 312 30.91 21.94 -1.18
#